data_AF-A0A6P0MGV9-F1
#
_entry.id   AF-A0A6P0MGV9-F1
#
_cell.length_a   1.000
_cell.length_b   1.000
_cell.length_c   1.000
_cell.angle_alpha   90.00
_cell.angle_beta   90.00
_cell.angle_gamma   90.00
#
_symmetry.space_group_name_H-M   'P 1'
#
loop_
_entity.id
_entity.type
_entity.pdbx_description
1 polymer ?
#
loop_
_entity_poly.entity_id
_entity_poly.type
_entity_poly.pdbx_seq_one_letter_code
_entity_poly.pdbx_strand_id
1 'polypeptide(L)'
;MTSIESQKTKSIPYPPRTVKRAERAMRCSPFLLPLFVAMRLKSVPLQAIASDEGVEQHYLERSMSELAVESCIMWLIQVGILRREVDGQGITDSFRLTPLGRQLVAKWEQQGGTLPPPSLLDRLYNFLGRWFRLPV
;
A
#
# COMPACT_ATOMS: atom_id res chain seq x y z
N MET A 1 28.07 -4.11 -23.01
CA MET A 1 26.82 -4.46 -22.28
C MET A 1 27.04 -4.14 -20.82
N THR A 2 26.60 -2.96 -20.38
CA THR A 2 26.83 -2.49 -19.01
C THR A 2 25.78 -3.11 -18.11
N SER A 3 26.20 -4.04 -17.25
CA SER A 3 25.36 -4.64 -16.21
C SER A 3 24.96 -3.55 -15.22
N ILE A 4 23.66 -3.24 -15.15
CA ILE A 4 23.12 -2.36 -14.10
C ILE A 4 23.09 -3.21 -12.83
N GLU A 5 24.13 -3.10 -12.01
CA GLU A 5 24.14 -3.65 -10.66
C GLU A 5 22.92 -3.11 -9.91
N SER A 6 22.04 -4.04 -9.52
CA SER A 6 20.87 -3.78 -8.69
C SER A 6 21.32 -3.12 -7.39
N GLN A 7 21.19 -1.80 -7.32
CA GLN A 7 21.49 -1.02 -6.13
C GLN A 7 20.59 -1.54 -5.00
N LYS A 8 21.17 -2.34 -4.10
CA LYS A 8 20.60 -2.66 -2.78
C LYS A 8 20.22 -1.33 -2.13
N THR A 9 18.93 -1.00 -2.19
CA THR A 9 18.41 0.25 -1.64
C THR A 9 18.74 0.26 -0.16
N LYS A 10 19.64 1.15 0.30
CA LYS A 10 19.91 1.31 1.73
C LYS A 10 18.57 1.56 2.42
N SER A 11 18.17 0.65 3.32
CA SER A 11 16.91 0.77 4.04
C SER A 11 17.02 1.96 5.01
N ILE A 12 16.13 2.93 4.85
CA ILE A 12 15.98 4.00 5.82
C ILE A 12 15.44 3.35 7.10
N PRO A 13 16.13 3.47 8.26
CA PRO A 13 15.63 2.91 9.49
C PRO A 13 14.38 3.67 9.94
N TYR A 14 13.29 2.96 10.17
CA TYR A 14 12.05 3.51 10.70
C TYR A 14 11.85 3.07 12.16
N PRO A 15 11.29 3.92 13.03
CA PRO A 15 10.94 3.52 14.38
C PRO A 15 10.03 2.27 14.37
N PRO A 16 10.22 1.30 15.29
CA PRO A 16 9.42 0.07 15.31
C PRO A 16 7.90 0.32 15.38
N ARG A 17 7.48 1.39 16.04
CA ARG A 17 6.07 1.79 16.11
C ARG A 17 5.51 2.16 14.73
N THR A 18 6.26 2.92 13.94
CA THR A 18 5.91 3.31 12.57
C THR A 18 5.75 2.09 11.67
N VAL A 19 6.71 1.16 11.73
CA VAL A 19 6.68 -0.09 10.95
C VAL A 19 5.46 -0.94 11.33
N LYS A 20 5.22 -1.16 12.63
CA LYS A 20 4.07 -1.93 13.11
C LYS A 20 2.72 -1.31 12.70
N ARG A 21 2.60 0.02 12.75
CA ARG A 21 1.39 0.73 12.35
C ARG A 21 1.13 0.57 10.85
N ALA A 22 2.15 0.78 10.03
CA ALA A 22 2.05 0.62 8.58
C ALA A 22 1.74 -0.83 8.19
N GLU A 23 2.42 -1.81 8.80
CA GLU A 23 2.16 -3.23 8.57
C GLU A 23 0.70 -3.61 8.89
N ARG A 24 0.17 -3.11 10.01
CA ARG A 24 -1.23 -3.31 10.40
C ARG A 24 -2.19 -2.72 9.38
N ALA A 25 -1.95 -1.49 8.95
CA ALA A 25 -2.78 -0.80 7.96
C ALA A 25 -2.78 -1.52 6.61
N MET A 26 -1.63 -2.02 6.15
CA MET A 26 -1.51 -2.83 4.93
C MET A 26 -2.36 -4.10 5.03
N ARG A 27 -2.23 -4.86 6.13
CA ARG A 27 -3.00 -6.09 6.36
C ARG A 27 -4.50 -5.87 6.56
N CYS A 28 -4.89 -4.72 7.12
CA CYS A 28 -6.29 -4.36 7.31
C CYS A 28 -6.92 -3.69 6.10
N SER A 29 -6.14 -3.41 5.05
CA SER A 29 -6.65 -2.84 3.80
C SER A 29 -7.37 -3.92 2.97
N PRO A 30 -8.26 -3.53 2.05
CA PRO A 30 -8.90 -4.48 1.13
C PRO A 30 -7.96 -4.95 0.01
N PHE A 31 -6.72 -4.43 -0.04
CA PHE A 31 -5.81 -4.64 -1.15
C PHE A 31 -4.95 -5.88 -0.97
N LEU A 32 -4.76 -6.61 -2.06
CA LEU A 32 -3.90 -7.78 -2.12
C LEU A 32 -2.44 -7.39 -2.37
N LEU A 33 -1.50 -8.27 -2.02
CA LEU A 33 -0.06 -8.05 -2.23
C LEU A 33 0.30 -7.64 -3.68
N PRO A 34 -0.32 -8.21 -4.75
CA PRO A 34 -0.03 -7.83 -6.13
C PRO A 34 -0.16 -6.34 -6.43
N LEU A 35 -1.12 -5.63 -5.79
CA LEU A 35 -1.23 -4.17 -5.96
C LEU A 35 0.03 -3.46 -5.48
N PHE A 36 0.51 -3.82 -4.30
CA PHE A 36 1.69 -3.21 -3.72
C PHE A 36 2.96 -3.56 -4.52
N VAL A 37 3.04 -4.78 -5.05
CA VAL A 37 4.12 -5.19 -5.97
C VAL A 37 4.09 -4.37 -7.25
N ALA A 38 2.92 -4.14 -7.85
CA ALA A 38 2.77 -3.27 -9.01
C ALA A 38 3.22 -1.82 -8.70
N MET A 39 2.79 -1.28 -7.55
CA MET A 39 3.16 0.05 -7.05
C MET A 39 4.66 0.22 -6.71
N ARG A 40 5.41 -0.89 -6.59
CA ARG A 40 6.88 -0.85 -6.45
C ARG A 40 7.56 -0.51 -7.77
N LEU A 41 7.01 -1.01 -8.88
CA LEU A 41 7.58 -0.91 -10.22
C LEU A 41 7.14 0.39 -10.92
N LYS A 42 5.85 0.71 -10.83
CA LYS A 42 5.24 1.88 -11.48
C LYS A 42 4.14 2.47 -10.62
N SER A 43 3.74 3.70 -10.90
CA SER A 43 2.57 4.30 -10.27
C SER A 43 1.30 3.69 -10.87
N VAL A 44 0.30 3.42 -10.03
CA VAL A 44 -0.96 2.76 -10.44
C VAL A 44 -2.11 3.77 -10.31
N PRO A 45 -2.88 4.05 -11.38
CA PRO A 45 -4.00 4.99 -11.33
C PRO A 45 -5.18 4.44 -10.54
N LEU A 46 -6.01 5.32 -9.97
CA LEU A 46 -7.19 4.91 -9.17
C LEU A 46 -8.12 3.95 -9.92
N GLN A 47 -8.39 4.24 -11.20
CA GLN A 47 -9.30 3.47 -12.06
C GLN A 47 -8.85 2.01 -12.21
N ALA A 48 -7.54 1.75 -12.31
CA ALA A 48 -6.99 0.40 -12.41
C ALA A 48 -7.06 -0.40 -11.10
N ILE A 49 -7.41 0.24 -9.98
CA ILE A 49 -7.51 -0.38 -8.65
C ILE A 49 -8.96 -0.64 -8.28
N ALA A 50 -9.89 0.19 -8.76
CA ALA A 50 -11.29 0.14 -8.41
C ALA A 50 -12.10 -0.75 -9.35
N SER A 51 -13.36 -0.95 -8.99
CA SER A 51 -14.35 -1.65 -9.79
C SER A 51 -13.87 -3.05 -10.19
N ASP A 52 -14.35 -3.55 -11.32
CA ASP A 52 -14.02 -4.89 -11.80
C ASP A 52 -12.57 -4.99 -12.29
N GLU A 53 -12.00 -3.89 -12.79
CA GLU A 53 -10.59 -3.83 -13.21
C GLU A 53 -9.65 -4.20 -12.06
N GLY A 54 -9.92 -3.71 -10.84
CA GLY A 54 -9.15 -4.07 -9.65
C GLY A 54 -9.20 -5.57 -9.31
N VAL A 55 -10.29 -6.25 -9.63
CA VAL A 55 -10.44 -7.71 -9.43
C VAL A 55 -9.68 -8.47 -10.52
N GLU A 56 -9.83 -8.05 -11.78
CA GLU A 56 -9.12 -8.61 -12.93
C GLU A 56 -7.60 -8.53 -12.80
N GLN A 57 -7.09 -7.42 -12.23
CA GLN A 57 -5.67 -7.22 -11.94
C GLN A 57 -5.18 -7.90 -10.65
N HIS A 58 -6.06 -8.62 -9.94
CA HIS A 58 -5.79 -9.25 -8.64
C HIS A 58 -5.33 -8.25 -7.55
N TYR A 59 -5.85 -7.02 -7.60
CA TYR A 59 -5.62 -5.99 -6.59
C TYR A 59 -6.65 -6.04 -5.46
N LEU A 60 -7.85 -6.52 -5.75
CA LEU A 60 -8.97 -6.71 -4.82
C LEU A 60 -9.54 -8.12 -4.93
N GLU A 61 -10.10 -8.65 -3.84
CA GLU A 61 -10.87 -9.90 -3.87
C GLU A 61 -12.28 -9.72 -4.43
N ARG A 62 -12.82 -8.49 -4.35
CA ARG A 62 -14.17 -8.14 -4.81
C ARG A 62 -14.20 -6.71 -5.31
N SER A 63 -15.11 -6.44 -6.25
CA SER A 63 -15.32 -5.11 -6.84
C SER A 63 -15.66 -4.09 -5.75
N MET A 64 -15.06 -2.90 -5.83
CA MET A 64 -15.25 -1.79 -4.89
C MET A 64 -15.34 -0.46 -5.64
N SER A 65 -16.21 0.45 -5.19
CA SER A 65 -16.31 1.78 -5.81
C SER A 65 -15.02 2.57 -5.70
N GLU A 66 -14.77 3.46 -6.66
CA GLU A 66 -13.60 4.36 -6.66
C GLU A 66 -13.49 5.14 -5.35
N LEU A 67 -14.60 5.68 -4.83
CA LEU A 67 -14.62 6.42 -3.57
C LEU A 67 -14.18 5.57 -2.38
N ALA A 68 -14.59 4.30 -2.33
CA ALA A 68 -14.21 3.39 -1.25
C ALA A 68 -12.72 3.02 -1.34
N VAL A 69 -12.23 2.77 -2.55
CA VAL A 69 -10.82 2.51 -2.83
C VAL A 69 -9.96 3.72 -2.49
N GLU A 70 -10.31 4.91 -2.95
CA GLU A 70 -9.60 6.15 -2.65
C GLU A 70 -9.54 6.39 -1.15
N SER A 71 -10.67 6.23 -0.44
CA SER A 71 -10.71 6.35 1.01
C SER A 71 -9.72 5.40 1.72
N CYS A 72 -9.52 4.19 1.21
CA CYS A 72 -8.52 3.24 1.72
C CYS A 72 -7.09 3.66 1.35
N ILE A 73 -6.86 4.10 0.11
CA ILE A 73 -5.55 4.59 -0.34
C ILE A 73 -5.11 5.81 0.49
N MET A 74 -6.02 6.75 0.76
CA MET A 74 -5.74 7.92 1.59
C MET A 74 -5.30 7.54 3.01
N TRP A 75 -5.88 6.47 3.57
CA TRP A 75 -5.40 5.93 4.85
C TRP A 75 -3.96 5.39 4.73
N LEU A 76 -3.65 4.66 3.65
CA LEU A 76 -2.30 4.13 3.42
C LEU A 76 -1.27 5.24 3.14
N ILE A 77 -1.69 6.38 2.56
CA ILE A 77 -0.86 7.59 2.46
C ILE A 77 -0.60 8.16 3.86
N GLN A 78 -1.64 8.30 4.68
CA GLN A 78 -1.54 8.86 6.03
C GLN A 78 -0.60 8.04 6.94
N VAL A 79 -0.62 6.72 6.85
CA VAL A 79 0.31 5.86 7.62
C VAL A 79 1.71 5.76 7.01
N GLY A 80 1.93 6.38 5.84
CA GLY A 80 3.22 6.53 5.18
C GLY A 80 3.62 5.37 4.26
N ILE A 81 2.68 4.51 3.84
CA ILE A 81 2.94 3.38 2.92
C ILE A 81 2.95 3.84 1.47
N LEU A 82 1.99 4.70 1.12
CA LEU A 82 1.79 5.21 -0.23
C LEU A 82 2.08 6.70 -0.30
N ARG A 83 2.29 7.18 -1.50
CA ARG A 83 2.18 8.60 -1.85
C ARG A 83 1.37 8.74 -3.14
N ARG A 84 0.65 9.85 -3.27
CA ARG A 84 0.00 10.25 -4.52
C ARG A 84 1.04 10.87 -5.45
N GLU A 85 0.90 10.57 -6.73
CA GLU A 85 1.58 11.20 -7.83
C GLU A 85 0.54 11.71 -8.80
N VAL A 86 0.81 12.88 -9.37
CA VAL A 86 0.00 13.44 -10.43
C VAL A 86 0.75 13.34 -11.74
N ASP A 87 0.02 13.29 -12.85
CA ASP A 87 0.62 13.53 -14.15
C ASP A 87 1.25 14.94 -14.23
N GLY A 88 1.99 15.22 -15.31
CA GLY A 88 2.61 16.53 -15.51
C GLY A 88 1.62 17.71 -15.56
N GLN A 89 0.31 17.44 -15.55
CA GLN A 89 -0.77 18.42 -15.61
C GLN A 89 -1.58 18.52 -14.31
N GLY A 90 -1.38 17.61 -13.33
CA GLY A 90 -2.14 17.62 -12.09
C GLY A 90 -3.54 16.96 -12.19
N ILE A 91 -3.87 16.30 -13.30
CA ILE A 91 -5.25 15.87 -13.60
C ILE A 91 -5.49 14.43 -13.16
N THR A 92 -4.55 13.54 -13.48
CA THR A 92 -4.68 12.11 -13.18
C THR A 92 -3.92 11.75 -11.92
N ASP A 93 -4.62 11.15 -10.97
CA ASP A 93 -4.01 10.62 -9.75
C ASP A 93 -3.53 9.18 -9.95
N SER A 94 -2.27 8.95 -9.59
CA SER A 94 -1.68 7.61 -9.47
C SER A 94 -0.94 7.46 -8.14
N PHE A 95 -0.70 6.22 -7.72
CA PHE A 95 -0.15 5.94 -6.40
C PHE A 95 1.07 5.03 -6.50
N ARG A 96 2.07 5.29 -5.64
CA ARG A 96 3.27 4.45 -5.53
C ARG A 96 3.69 4.23 -4.09
N LEU A 97 4.55 3.23 -3.91
CA LEU A 97 5.16 2.96 -2.61
C LEU A 97 6.16 4.05 -2.20
N THR A 98 6.11 4.40 -0.92
CA THR A 98 7.21 5.08 -0.20
C THR A 98 8.34 4.09 0.12
N PRO A 99 9.51 4.54 0.63
CA PRO A 99 10.55 3.60 1.08
C PRO A 99 10.07 2.67 2.21
N LEU A 100 9.23 3.14 3.14
CA LEU A 100 8.58 2.30 4.15
C LEU A 100 7.69 1.23 3.50
N GLY A 101 6.86 1.61 2.53
CA GLY A 101 6.03 0.68 1.78
C GLY A 101 6.86 -0.40 1.06
N ARG A 102 7.97 0.00 0.42
CA ARG A 102 8.89 -0.93 -0.25
C ARG A 102 9.51 -1.94 0.72
N GLN A 103 9.88 -1.51 1.93
CA GLN A 103 10.41 -2.41 2.96
C GLN A 103 9.37 -3.46 3.39
N LEU A 104 8.11 -3.05 3.58
CA LEU A 104 7.03 -3.97 3.95
C LEU A 104 6.72 -4.97 2.82
N VAL A 105 6.66 -4.52 1.57
CA VAL A 105 6.41 -5.40 0.43
C VAL A 105 7.54 -6.43 0.29
N ALA A 106 8.79 -6.00 0.38
CA ALA A 106 9.94 -6.92 0.32
C ALA A 106 9.89 -7.98 1.43
N LYS A 107 9.48 -7.59 2.65
CA LYS A 107 9.27 -8.53 3.77
C LYS A 107 8.22 -9.60 3.41
N TRP A 108 7.07 -9.19 2.88
CA TRP A 108 5.96 -10.13 2.61
C TRP A 108 6.21 -11.02 1.40
N GLU A 109 6.89 -10.53 0.37
CA GLU A 109 7.35 -11.38 -0.73
C GLU A 109 8.29 -12.49 -0.26
N GLN A 110 9.20 -12.18 0.68
CA GLN A 110 10.10 -13.18 1.27
C GLN A 110 9.38 -14.18 2.19
N GLN A 111 8.27 -13.79 2.81
CA GLN A 111 7.56 -14.59 3.82
C GLN A 111 6.43 -15.46 3.26
N GLY A 112 6.24 -15.49 1.94
CA GLY A 112 5.25 -16.35 1.29
C GLY A 112 4.41 -15.70 0.19
N GLY A 113 4.69 -14.44 -0.16
CA GLY A 113 4.04 -13.79 -1.31
C GLY A 113 2.55 -13.44 -1.09
N THR A 114 2.09 -13.46 0.17
CA THR A 114 0.71 -13.10 0.53
C THR A 114 0.70 -12.23 1.79
N LEU A 115 -0.35 -11.43 1.96
CA LEU A 115 -0.57 -10.68 3.19
C LEU A 115 -1.31 -11.58 4.18
N PRO A 116 -0.79 -11.80 5.40
CA PRO A 116 -1.50 -12.61 6.37
C PRO A 116 -2.75 -11.89 6.88
N PRO A 117 -3.84 -12.63 7.16
CA PRO A 117 -5.10 -12.04 7.58
C PRO A 117 -4.91 -11.24 8.88
N PRO A 118 -5.48 -10.04 9.00
CA PRO A 118 -5.36 -9.23 10.21
C PRO A 118 -6.15 -9.87 11.36
N SER A 119 -5.62 -9.78 12.59
CA SER A 119 -6.35 -10.20 13.78
C SER A 119 -7.54 -9.26 14.08
N LEU A 120 -8.49 -9.69 14.92
CA LEU A 120 -9.60 -8.83 15.34
C LEU A 120 -9.12 -7.56 16.05
N LEU A 121 -8.08 -7.68 16.88
CA LEU A 121 -7.45 -6.54 17.54
C LEU A 121 -6.80 -5.60 16.52
N ASP A 122 -6.13 -6.14 15.49
CA ASP A 122 -5.57 -5.32 14.41
C ASP A 122 -6.65 -4.51 13.71
N ARG A 123 -7.79 -5.14 13.40
CA ARG A 123 -8.95 -4.48 12.78
C ARG A 123 -9.49 -3.35 13.66
N LEU A 124 -9.66 -3.60 14.96
CA LEU A 124 -10.13 -2.59 15.92
C LEU A 124 -9.16 -1.40 15.98
N TYR A 125 -7.88 -1.66 16.21
CA TYR A 125 -6.90 -0.57 16.28
C TYR A 125 -6.79 0.20 14.96
N ASN A 126 -6.85 -0.48 13.82
CA ASN A 126 -6.81 0.18 12.52
C ASN A 126 -8.05 1.06 12.32
N PHE A 127 -9.22 0.59 12.73
CA PHE A 127 -10.45 1.36 12.70
C PHE A 127 -10.36 2.62 13.58
N LEU A 128 -9.91 2.47 14.83
CA LEU A 128 -9.71 3.60 15.76
C LEU A 128 -8.69 4.61 15.21
N GLY A 129 -7.57 4.14 14.67
CA GLY A 129 -6.54 5.00 14.08
C GLY A 129 -7.06 5.79 12.86
N ARG A 130 -7.87 5.14 12.02
CA ARG A 130 -8.48 5.76 10.84
C ARG A 130 -9.50 6.83 11.22
N TRP A 131 -10.32 6.58 12.24
CA TRP A 131 -11.41 7.47 12.62
C TRP A 131 -10.96 8.64 13.51
N PHE A 132 -10.13 8.37 14.51
CA PHE A 132 -9.75 9.37 15.50
C PHE A 132 -8.47 10.13 15.14
N ARG A 133 -7.81 9.78 14.01
CA ARG A 133 -6.53 10.35 13.56
C ARG A 133 -5.50 10.47 14.70
N LEU A 134 -5.56 9.54 15.65
CA LEU A 134 -4.77 9.62 16.87
C LEU A 134 -3.27 9.52 16.51
N PRO A 135 -2.41 10.34 17.13
CA PRO A 135 -0.98 10.12 17.11
C PRO A 135 -0.70 8.88 17.96
N VAL A 136 -0.75 7.69 17.36
CA VAL A 136 -0.42 6.41 18.02
C VAL A 136 0.84 5.81 17.42
#